data_AF-A0A2V9IMM4-F1
#
_entry.id   AF-A0A2V9IMM4-F1
#
_cell.length_a   1.000
_cell.length_b   1.000
_cell.length_c   1.000
_cell.angle_alpha   90.00
_cell.angle_beta   90.00
_cell.angle_gamma   90.00
#
_symmetry.space_group_name_H-M   'P 1'
#
loop_
_entity.id
_entity.type
_entity.pdbx_description
1 polymer ?
#
loop_
_entity_poly.entity_id
_entity_poly.type
_entity_poly.pdbx_seq_one_letter_code
_entity_poly.pdbx_strand_id
1 'polypeptide(L)'
;MSEISRREFLKNAATSAAVAGLLSGDAPELRASPLGMPIGCQTWPVRTMIAKDFPGTIKQLAKAGFQTIELCSPVGYADSGFAGLAQYTGAELRRVLGDAGVQCVSSHFDIKELRENQPGRIGWAQDLGLTQMIVPSLGGPRKPTMDDVK
;
A
#
# COMPACT_ATOMS: atom_id res chain seq x y z
N MET A 1 -23.55 16.86 -56.51
CA MET A 1 -23.09 16.88 -55.10
C MET A 1 -22.65 18.30 -54.82
N SER A 2 -23.22 18.98 -53.82
CA SER A 2 -22.79 20.34 -53.46
C SER A 2 -21.41 20.26 -52.80
N GLU A 3 -20.44 20.99 -53.33
CA GLU A 3 -19.10 21.10 -52.74
C GLU A 3 -19.18 21.93 -51.45
N ILE A 4 -18.67 21.38 -50.34
CA ILE A 4 -18.58 22.08 -49.06
C ILE A 4 -17.52 23.18 -49.17
N SER A 5 -17.87 24.41 -48.82
CA SER A 5 -16.92 25.51 -48.78
C SER A 5 -15.93 25.38 -47.61
N ARG A 6 -14.71 25.92 -47.75
CA ARG A 6 -13.72 25.98 -46.65
C ARG A 6 -14.29 26.62 -45.37
N ARG A 7 -15.18 27.61 -45.52
CA ARG A 7 -15.84 28.30 -44.41
C ARG A 7 -16.85 27.40 -43.69
N GLU A 8 -17.65 26.64 -44.42
CA GLU A 8 -18.56 25.65 -43.83
C GLU A 8 -17.79 24.54 -43.13
N PHE A 9 -16.72 24.04 -43.74
CA PHE A 9 -15.87 23.03 -43.11
C PHE A 9 -15.35 23.52 -41.76
N LEU A 10 -14.79 24.73 -41.70
CA LEU A 10 -14.28 25.31 -40.45
C LEU A 10 -15.39 25.53 -39.42
N LYS A 11 -16.58 25.99 -39.83
CA LYS A 11 -17.74 26.12 -38.94
C LYS A 11 -18.16 24.78 -38.35
N ASN A 12 -18.25 23.75 -39.19
CA ASN A 12 -18.68 22.42 -38.76
C ASN A 12 -17.63 21.79 -37.85
N ALA A 13 -16.34 21.92 -38.16
CA ALA A 13 -15.25 21.43 -37.32
C ALA A 13 -15.24 22.10 -35.94
N ALA A 14 -15.38 23.43 -35.88
CA ALA A 14 -15.44 24.17 -34.62
C ALA A 14 -16.68 23.78 -33.79
N THR A 15 -17.83 23.61 -34.44
CA THR A 15 -19.08 23.20 -33.78
C THR A 15 -18.96 21.78 -33.21
N SER A 16 -18.43 20.85 -33.99
CA SER A 16 -18.21 19.46 -33.54
C SER A 16 -17.20 19.39 -32.39
N ALA A 17 -16.14 20.19 -32.42
CA ALA A 17 -15.16 20.26 -31.34
C ALA A 17 -15.76 20.83 -30.04
N ALA A 18 -16.60 21.86 -30.15
CA ALA A 18 -17.30 22.43 -28.99
C ALA A 18 -18.28 21.43 -28.36
N VAL A 19 -19.04 20.69 -29.17
CA VAL A 19 -19.96 19.65 -28.70
C VAL A 19 -19.20 18.50 -28.04
N ALA A 20 -18.09 18.04 -28.64
CA ALA A 20 -17.24 17.02 -28.04
C ALA A 20 -16.64 17.50 -26.71
N GLY A 21 -16.23 18.76 -26.61
CA GLY A 21 -15.76 19.39 -25.39
C GLY A 21 -16.82 19.44 -24.28
N LEU A 22 -18.07 19.78 -24.62
CA LEU A 22 -19.20 19.75 -23.67
C LEU A 22 -19.51 18.33 -23.18
N LEU A 23 -19.54 17.35 -24.09
CA LEU A 23 -19.83 15.95 -23.75
C LEU A 23 -18.68 15.27 -22.98
N SER A 24 -17.46 15.78 -23.09
CA SER A 24 -16.29 15.28 -22.37
C SER A 24 -16.06 15.98 -21.02
N GLY A 25 -16.80 17.06 -20.73
CA GLY A 25 -16.62 17.89 -19.53
C GLY A 25 -17.06 17.21 -18.23
N ASP A 26 -18.05 16.32 -18.31
CA ASP A 26 -18.61 15.62 -17.14
C ASP A 26 -18.16 14.15 -17.13
N ALA A 27 -16.86 13.93 -16.90
CA ALA A 27 -16.41 12.60 -16.50
C ALA A 27 -17.18 12.21 -15.21
N PRO A 28 -17.80 11.02 -15.15
CA PRO A 28 -18.56 10.62 -13.97
C PRO A 28 -17.63 10.66 -12.75
N GLU A 29 -18.08 11.35 -11.70
CA GLU A 29 -17.33 11.42 -10.45
C GLU A 29 -17.33 10.03 -9.80
N LEU A 30 -16.25 9.28 -10.01
CA LEU A 30 -16.09 7.94 -9.47
C LEU A 30 -15.97 8.02 -7.95
N ARG A 31 -17.01 7.60 -7.22
CA ARG A 31 -17.01 7.49 -5.75
C ARG A 31 -16.22 6.28 -5.23
N ALA A 32 -15.07 6.01 -5.84
CA ALA A 32 -14.22 4.88 -5.49
C ALA A 32 -13.43 5.07 -4.18
N SER A 33 -13.35 6.30 -3.66
CA SER A 33 -12.74 6.62 -2.36
C SER A 33 -13.66 7.50 -1.52
N PRO A 34 -14.77 6.96 -0.99
CA PRO A 34 -15.78 7.75 -0.28
C PRO A 34 -15.26 8.38 1.03
N LEU A 35 -14.17 7.84 1.59
CA LEU A 35 -13.56 8.35 2.82
C LEU A 35 -12.41 9.35 2.54
N GLY A 36 -11.94 9.48 1.30
CA GLY A 36 -10.76 10.28 0.99
C GLY A 36 -9.47 9.82 1.68
N MET A 37 -9.47 8.61 2.26
CA MET A 37 -8.34 8.02 2.96
C MET A 37 -7.56 7.08 2.03
N PRO A 38 -6.23 6.96 2.20
CA PRO A 38 -5.45 5.98 1.48
C PRO A 38 -5.97 4.55 1.71
N ILE A 39 -6.15 3.79 0.63
CA ILE A 39 -6.54 2.38 0.72
C ILE A 39 -5.32 1.56 1.13
N GLY A 40 -5.40 0.90 2.28
CA GLY A 40 -4.30 0.13 2.86
C GLY A 40 -4.52 -1.38 2.86
N CYS A 41 -3.44 -2.16 2.93
CA CYS A 41 -3.53 -3.59 3.23
C CYS A 41 -2.44 -4.09 4.17
N GLN A 42 -2.79 -5.08 5.00
CA GLN A 42 -1.83 -5.91 5.70
C GLN A 42 -1.22 -6.91 4.72
N THR A 43 0.10 -7.05 4.76
CA THR A 43 0.90 -7.86 3.83
C THR A 43 0.92 -9.36 4.16
N TRP A 44 0.50 -9.77 5.37
CA TRP A 44 0.38 -11.18 5.77
C TRP A 44 -0.29 -12.13 4.75
N PRO A 45 -1.39 -11.76 4.07
CA PRO A 45 -2.04 -12.62 3.08
C PRO A 45 -1.16 -12.93 1.86
N VAL A 46 -0.21 -12.05 1.54
CA VAL A 46 0.72 -12.19 0.40
C VAL A 46 2.15 -12.55 0.84
N ARG A 47 2.35 -13.01 2.08
CA ARG A 47 3.68 -13.32 2.64
C ARG A 47 4.51 -14.30 1.79
N THR A 48 3.87 -15.28 1.14
CA THR A 48 4.58 -16.22 0.25
C THR A 48 5.13 -15.53 -1.00
N MET A 49 4.42 -14.52 -1.52
CA MET A 49 4.90 -13.71 -2.64
C MET A 49 6.04 -12.79 -2.19
N ILE A 50 5.91 -12.18 -1.00
CA ILE A 50 6.96 -11.36 -0.39
C ILE A 50 8.25 -12.16 -0.19
N ALA A 51 8.15 -13.38 0.34
CA ALA A 51 9.29 -14.26 0.54
C ALA A 51 10.02 -14.61 -0.77
N LYS A 52 9.27 -14.64 -1.89
CA LYS A 52 9.80 -14.94 -3.22
C LYS A 52 10.40 -13.72 -3.92
N ASP A 53 9.67 -12.60 -3.92
CA ASP A 53 10.05 -11.36 -4.58
C ASP A 53 9.33 -10.18 -3.91
N PHE A 54 9.99 -9.58 -2.92
CA PHE A 54 9.44 -8.45 -2.18
C PHE A 54 9.19 -7.22 -3.08
N PRO A 55 10.18 -6.67 -3.82
CA PRO A 55 9.94 -5.50 -4.67
C PRO A 55 8.87 -5.74 -5.74
N GLY A 56 8.85 -6.92 -6.37
CA GLY A 56 7.81 -7.27 -7.35
C GLY A 56 6.42 -7.36 -6.72
N THR A 57 6.32 -7.93 -5.51
CA THR A 57 5.05 -8.01 -4.77
C THR A 57 4.53 -6.62 -4.42
N ILE A 58 5.38 -5.71 -3.94
CA ILE A 58 4.97 -4.33 -3.63
C ILE A 58 4.47 -3.61 -4.89
N LYS A 59 5.16 -3.75 -6.02
CA LYS A 59 4.70 -3.18 -7.31
C LYS A 59 3.35 -3.75 -7.73
N GLN A 60 3.11 -5.04 -7.49
CA GLN A 60 1.81 -5.66 -7.77
C GLN A 60 0.69 -5.10 -6.88
N LEU A 61 0.96 -4.88 -5.59
CA LEU A 61 0.00 -4.25 -4.67
C LEU A 61 -0.30 -2.79 -5.10
N ALA A 62 0.72 -2.02 -5.46
CA ALA A 62 0.57 -0.66 -5.96
C ALA A 62 -0.32 -0.63 -7.22
N LYS A 63 -0.05 -1.52 -8.18
CA LYS A 63 -0.86 -1.66 -9.41
C LYS A 63 -2.31 -2.07 -9.12
N ALA A 64 -2.55 -2.79 -8.03
CA ALA A 64 -3.90 -3.15 -7.59
C ALA A 64 -4.66 -1.98 -6.92
N GLY A 65 -3.99 -0.85 -6.67
CA GLY A 65 -4.60 0.36 -6.11
C GLY A 65 -4.35 0.57 -4.61
N PHE A 66 -3.52 -0.27 -3.98
CA PHE A 66 -3.11 -0.02 -2.59
C PHE A 66 -2.12 1.14 -2.52
N GLN A 67 -2.42 2.08 -1.62
CA GLN A 67 -1.64 3.31 -1.40
C GLN A 67 -0.79 3.21 -0.14
N THR A 68 -1.26 2.44 0.85
CA THR A 68 -0.51 2.15 2.08
C THR A 68 -0.41 0.65 2.31
N ILE A 69 0.61 0.22 3.04
CA ILE A 69 0.75 -1.14 3.52
C ILE A 69 1.06 -1.18 5.01
N GLU A 70 0.78 -2.34 5.60
CA GLU A 70 1.25 -2.76 6.90
C GLU A 70 2.15 -3.99 6.74
N LEU A 71 3.40 -3.86 7.17
CA LEU A 71 4.39 -4.94 7.11
C LEU A 71 4.31 -5.86 8.34
N CYS A 72 5.00 -6.99 8.28
CA CYS A 72 5.39 -7.75 9.47
C CYS A 72 6.90 -7.60 9.70
N SER A 73 7.33 -7.51 10.95
CA SER A 73 8.73 -7.35 11.34
C SER A 73 9.61 -8.45 10.73
N PRO A 74 10.80 -8.12 10.20
CA PRO A 74 11.73 -9.13 9.67
C PRO A 74 12.29 -10.07 10.74
N VAL A 75 12.10 -9.76 12.04
CA VAL A 75 12.60 -10.56 13.15
C VAL A 75 11.50 -11.45 13.73
N GLY A 76 10.43 -10.87 14.28
CA GLY A 76 9.30 -11.63 14.82
C GLY A 76 8.59 -12.54 13.80
N TYR A 77 8.70 -12.22 12.51
CA TYR A 77 8.07 -12.97 11.41
C TYR A 77 9.06 -13.56 10.41
N ALA A 78 10.33 -13.74 10.81
CA ALA A 78 11.37 -14.31 9.96
C ALA A 78 10.91 -15.62 9.28
N ASP A 79 10.45 -16.58 10.08
CA ASP A 79 10.00 -17.90 9.63
C ASP A 79 8.62 -17.89 8.94
N SER A 80 7.98 -16.71 8.88
CA SER A 80 6.67 -16.51 8.25
C SER A 80 6.76 -15.82 6.88
N GLY A 81 7.94 -15.79 6.27
CA GLY A 81 8.15 -15.23 4.94
C GLY A 81 8.66 -13.79 4.92
N PHE A 82 9.04 -13.23 6.08
CA PHE A 82 9.56 -11.87 6.19
C PHE A 82 11.06 -11.81 6.49
N ALA A 83 11.75 -12.95 6.67
CA ALA A 83 13.21 -12.98 6.90
C ALA A 83 14.01 -12.21 5.83
N GLY A 84 13.56 -12.27 4.57
CA GLY A 84 14.19 -11.57 3.45
C GLY A 84 14.16 -10.04 3.59
N LEU A 85 13.31 -9.46 4.45
CA LEU A 85 13.32 -8.02 4.70
C LEU A 85 14.50 -7.59 5.59
N ALA A 86 15.12 -8.52 6.34
CA ALA A 86 16.27 -8.24 7.20
C ALA A 86 17.52 -7.78 6.42
N GLN A 87 17.57 -8.02 5.10
CA GLN A 87 18.66 -7.54 4.25
C GLN A 87 18.61 -6.03 4.00
N TYR A 88 17.49 -5.38 4.30
CA TYR A 88 17.30 -3.94 4.12
C TYR A 88 17.29 -3.22 5.46
N THR A 89 17.96 -2.08 5.52
CA THR A 89 17.73 -1.09 6.57
C THR A 89 16.31 -0.52 6.49
N GLY A 90 15.81 0.10 7.57
CA GLY A 90 14.50 0.76 7.55
C GLY A 90 14.42 1.83 6.45
N ALA A 91 15.49 2.62 6.27
CA ALA A 91 15.57 3.65 5.24
C ALA A 91 15.54 3.08 3.81
N GLU A 92 16.21 1.95 3.56
CA GLU A 92 16.16 1.27 2.26
C GLU A 92 14.77 0.70 1.98
N LEU A 93 14.12 0.08 2.98
CA LEU A 93 12.73 -0.36 2.84
C LEU A 93 11.81 0.82 2.50
N ARG A 94 11.93 1.95 3.21
CA ARG A 94 11.16 3.16 2.93
C ARG A 94 11.34 3.61 1.48
N ARG A 95 12.58 3.56 0.97
CA ARG A 95 12.88 3.88 -0.42
C ARG A 95 12.24 2.89 -1.39
N VAL A 96 12.38 1.58 -1.18
CA VAL A 96 11.79 0.53 -2.05
C VAL A 96 10.27 0.71 -2.16
N LEU A 97 9.61 1.01 -1.04
CA LEU A 97 8.17 1.24 -1.02
C LEU A 97 7.78 2.55 -1.71
N GLY A 98 8.51 3.63 -1.42
CA GLY A 98 8.31 4.93 -2.06
C GLY A 98 8.51 4.90 -3.58
N ASP A 99 9.53 4.18 -4.06
CA ASP A 99 9.80 3.97 -5.50
C ASP A 99 8.66 3.22 -6.20
N ALA A 100 7.88 2.42 -5.45
CA ALA A 100 6.68 1.75 -5.94
C ALA A 100 5.39 2.58 -5.77
N GLY A 101 5.47 3.77 -5.17
CA GLY A 101 4.32 4.65 -4.92
C GLY A 101 3.46 4.23 -3.71
N VAL A 102 4.02 3.46 -2.78
CA VAL A 102 3.31 2.92 -1.60
C VAL A 102 3.98 3.43 -0.31
N GLN A 103 3.17 3.78 0.69
CA GLN A 103 3.67 4.15 2.02
C GLN A 103 3.54 2.99 3.02
N CYS A 104 4.44 2.87 3.98
CA CYS A 104 4.27 1.96 5.12
C CYS A 104 4.01 2.77 6.37
N VAL A 105 2.83 2.61 6.96
CA VAL A 105 2.40 3.40 8.12
C VAL A 105 2.44 2.63 9.43
N SER A 106 2.43 1.30 9.34
CA SER A 106 2.40 0.39 10.49
C SER A 106 3.14 -0.92 10.20
N SER A 107 3.49 -1.64 11.27
CA SER A 107 3.96 -3.01 11.16
C SER A 107 3.54 -3.85 12.36
N HIS A 108 3.30 -5.13 12.11
CA HIS A 108 3.16 -6.15 13.15
C HIS A 108 4.52 -6.56 13.71
N PHE A 109 4.59 -6.59 15.03
CA PHE A 109 5.73 -7.07 15.80
C PHE A 109 5.29 -8.21 16.71
N ASP A 110 6.15 -9.21 16.87
CA ASP A 110 5.98 -10.21 17.90
C ASP A 110 6.30 -9.62 19.29
N ILE A 111 5.59 -10.06 20.34
CA ILE A 111 5.80 -9.50 21.68
C ILE A 111 7.18 -9.86 22.25
N LYS A 112 7.73 -11.02 21.88
CA LYS A 112 9.06 -11.47 22.34
C LYS A 112 10.15 -10.57 21.76
N GLU A 113 10.11 -10.24 20.46
CA GLU A 113 11.14 -9.38 19.85
C GLU A 113 11.16 -7.96 20.44
N LEU A 114 9.98 -7.43 20.82
CA LEU A 114 9.89 -6.14 21.49
C LEU A 114 10.45 -6.22 22.92
N ARG A 115 10.21 -7.31 23.65
CA ARG A 115 10.75 -7.51 25.00
C ARG A 115 12.27 -7.72 24.99
N GLU A 116 12.80 -8.39 23.98
CA GLU A 116 14.23 -8.68 23.87
C GLU A 116 15.05 -7.49 23.36
N ASN A 117 14.51 -6.68 22.45
CA ASN A 117 15.22 -5.52 21.91
C ASN A 117 14.28 -4.40 21.45
N GLN A 118 13.52 -3.83 22.39
CA GLN A 118 12.61 -2.72 22.09
C GLN A 118 13.27 -1.53 21.40
N PRO A 119 14.43 -1.02 21.88
CA PRO A 119 15.06 0.16 21.28
C PRO A 119 15.44 -0.07 19.81
N GLY A 120 15.94 -1.26 19.48
CA GLY A 120 16.27 -1.62 18.10
C GLY A 120 15.03 -1.68 17.20
N ARG A 121 13.89 -2.19 17.69
CA ARG A 121 12.64 -2.21 16.90
C ARG A 121 12.05 -0.82 16.70
N ILE A 122 12.15 0.05 17.71
CA ILE A 122 11.75 1.47 17.58
C ILE A 122 12.64 2.18 16.56
N GLY A 123 13.97 1.99 16.62
CA GLY A 123 14.89 2.58 15.64
C GLY A 123 14.58 2.13 14.20
N TRP A 124 14.40 0.83 13.99
CA TRP A 124 13.99 0.31 12.68
C TRP A 124 12.65 0.89 12.20
N ALA A 125 11.67 0.98 13.10
CA ALA A 125 10.36 1.57 12.81
C ALA A 125 10.48 3.05 12.42
N GLN A 126 11.31 3.83 13.11
CA GLN A 126 11.57 5.24 12.81
C GLN A 126 12.26 5.41 11.44
N ASP A 127 13.28 4.62 11.14
CA ASP A 127 14.00 4.67 9.87
C ASP A 127 13.08 4.36 8.68
N LEU A 128 12.19 3.37 8.85
CA LEU A 128 11.17 3.01 7.86
C LEU A 128 10.07 4.09 7.74
N GLY A 129 9.89 4.93 8.76
CA GLY A 129 8.86 5.95 8.81
C GLY A 129 7.51 5.45 9.32
N LEU A 130 7.49 4.37 10.11
CA LEU A 130 6.27 3.88 10.75
C LEU A 130 5.75 4.91 11.76
N THR A 131 4.43 5.02 11.82
CA THR A 131 3.72 5.82 12.84
C THR A 131 3.06 4.95 13.90
N GLN A 132 2.99 3.63 13.66
CA GLN A 132 2.33 2.66 14.52
C GLN A 132 3.14 1.36 14.57
N MET A 133 3.31 0.82 15.79
CA MET A 133 3.88 -0.50 16.02
C MET A 133 2.81 -1.35 16.72
N ILE A 134 2.42 -2.47 16.11
CA ILE A 134 1.26 -3.25 16.54
C ILE A 134 1.73 -4.64 16.99
N VAL A 135 1.21 -5.11 18.12
CA VAL A 135 1.34 -6.50 18.55
C VAL A 135 0.00 -7.20 18.30
N PRO A 136 -0.13 -8.03 17.25
CA PRO A 136 -1.41 -8.60 16.84
C PRO A 136 -1.75 -9.91 17.55
N SER A 137 -1.04 -10.24 18.62
CA SER A 137 -1.20 -11.48 19.38
C SER A 137 -1.04 -11.20 20.87
N LEU A 138 -1.93 -11.77 21.68
CA LEU A 138 -1.82 -11.72 23.14
C LEU A 138 -0.82 -12.75 23.69
N GLY A 139 -0.33 -13.65 22.84
CA GLY A 139 0.34 -14.88 23.28
C GLY A 139 -0.67 -15.88 23.86
N GLY A 140 -0.24 -17.12 24.07
CA GLY A 140 -1.06 -18.17 24.68
C GLY A 140 -1.72 -19.14 23.69
N PRO A 141 -2.53 -20.08 24.20
CA PRO A 141 -3.13 -21.14 23.40
C PRO A 141 -4.22 -20.61 22.47
N ARG A 142 -4.52 -21.36 21.40
CA ARG A 142 -5.57 -21.00 20.42
C ARG A 142 -6.97 -20.79 21.02
N LYS A 143 -7.23 -21.43 22.17
CA LYS A 143 -8.46 -21.29 22.96
C LYS A 143 -8.06 -20.91 24.38
N PRO A 144 -7.78 -19.62 24.65
CA PRO A 144 -7.38 -19.18 25.97
C PRO A 144 -8.52 -19.39 26.97
N THR A 145 -8.17 -19.79 28.18
CA THR A 145 -9.04 -19.73 29.35
C THR A 145 -9.01 -18.32 29.94
N MET A 146 -9.90 -18.03 30.89
CA MET A 146 -9.85 -16.75 31.62
C MET A 146 -8.55 -16.59 32.42
N ASP A 147 -7.89 -17.67 32.81
CA ASP A 147 -6.62 -17.61 33.55
C ASP A 147 -5.43 -17.30 32.63
N ASP A 148 -5.55 -17.54 31.31
CA ASP A 148 -4.51 -17.24 30.32
C ASP A 148 -4.48 -15.75 29.91
N VAL A 149 -5.52 -14.97 30.26
CA VAL A 149 -5.70 -13.57 29.84
C VAL A 149 -5.82 -12.57 31.00
N LYS A 150 -5.70 -13.04 32.24
CA LYS A 150 -5.60 -12.18 33.43
C LYS A 150 -4.21 -11.58 33.56
#